data_AF-A0A256F711-F1
#
_entry.id   AF-A0A256F711-F1
#
_cell.length_a   1.000
_cell.length_b   1.000
_cell.length_c   1.000
_cell.angle_alpha   90.00
_cell.angle_beta   90.00
_cell.angle_gamma   90.00
#
_symmetry.space_group_name_H-M   'P 1'
#
loop_
_entity.id
_entity.type
_entity.pdbx_description
1 polymer ?
#
loop_
_entity_poly.entity_id
_entity_poly.type
_entity_poly.pdbx_seq_one_letter_code
_entity_poly.pdbx_strand_id
1 'polypeptide(L)' 'MYRGGNAHVRWCYNRYRSYRAYDNTFQPNYGPRRQCYSPYI' A
#
# COMPACT_ATOMS: atom_id res chain seq x y z
N MET A 1 -5.32 -17.65 -6.05
CA MET A 1 -6.54 -16.81 -6.16
C MET A 1 -6.57 -15.86 -4.95
N TYR A 2 -6.03 -14.65 -5.05
CA TYR A 2 -6.15 -13.66 -3.95
C TYR A 2 -7.55 -13.05 -3.97
N ARG A 3 -8.51 -13.85 -3.50
CA ARG A 3 -9.92 -13.52 -3.36
C ARG A 3 -10.06 -12.61 -2.14
N GLY A 4 -10.30 -11.33 -2.35
CA GLY A 4 -10.84 -10.42 -1.32
C GLY A 4 -9.87 -9.80 -0.31
N GLY A 5 -8.57 -9.71 -0.57
CA GLY A 5 -7.62 -9.10 0.35
C GLY A 5 -7.48 -7.58 0.17
N ASN A 6 -8.51 -6.81 0.53
CA ASN A 6 -8.47 -5.36 0.75
C ASN A 6 -8.18 -4.49 -0.52
N ALA A 7 -9.22 -3.89 -1.11
CA ALA A 7 -9.10 -2.97 -2.25
C ALA A 7 -8.05 -1.86 -2.01
N HIS A 8 -7.89 -1.48 -0.74
CA HIS A 8 -6.80 -0.66 -0.24
C HIS A 8 -5.42 -1.16 -0.66
N VAL A 9 -5.09 -2.42 -0.36
CA VAL A 9 -3.78 -3.04 -0.62
C VAL A 9 -3.49 -3.02 -2.11
N ARG A 10 -4.48 -3.37 -2.95
CA ARG A 10 -4.36 -3.33 -4.42
C ARG A 10 -4.08 -1.91 -4.93
N TRP A 11 -4.78 -0.91 -4.40
CA TRP A 11 -4.58 0.49 -4.77
C TRP A 11 -3.19 0.98 -4.35
N CYS A 12 -2.76 0.63 -3.13
CA CYS A 12 -1.43 0.97 -2.62
C CYS A 12 -0.32 0.34 -3.46
N TYR A 13 -0.44 -0.94 -3.84
CA TYR A 13 0.52 -1.60 -4.73
C TYR A 13 0.58 -0.96 -6.12
N ASN A 14 -0.55 -0.50 -6.67
CA ASN A 14 -0.58 0.20 -7.95
C ASN A 14 0.04 1.59 -7.87
N ARG A 15 -0.13 2.31 -6.75
CA ARG A 15 0.37 3.68 -6.56
C ARG A 15 1.85 3.70 -6.18
N TYR A 16 2.29 2.77 -5.35
CA TYR A 16 3.61 2.73 -4.77
C TYR A 16 4.26 1.36 -4.98
N ARG A 17 5.24 1.29 -5.90
CA ARG A 17 5.99 0.04 -6.17
C ARG A 17 6.74 -0.48 -4.93
N SER A 18 7.13 0.41 -4.02
CA SER A 18 7.85 0.08 -2.78
C SER A 18 6.93 -0.20 -1.58
N TYR A 19 5.63 -0.39 -1.82
CA TYR A 19 4.65 -0.71 -0.79
C TYR A 19 4.84 -2.13 -0.24
N ARG A 20 4.77 -2.25 1.08
CA ARG A 20 4.81 -3.51 1.82
C ARG A 20 3.47 -3.75 2.49
N ALA A 21 2.79 -4.82 2.10
CA ALA A 21 1.54 -5.24 2.74
C ALA A 21 1.73 -5.71 4.19
N TYR A 22 2.93 -6.16 4.57
CA TYR A 22 3.25 -6.59 5.93
C TYR A 22 3.08 -5.46 6.96
N ASP A 23 3.65 -4.28 6.68
CA ASP A 23 3.59 -3.12 7.58
C ASP A 23 2.52 -2.09 7.17
N ASN A 24 1.80 -2.34 6.06
CA ASN A 24 0.95 -1.36 5.39
C ASN A 24 1.67 -0.03 5.06
N THR A 25 3.00 -0.08 4.85
CA THR A 25 3.83 1.10 4.59
C THR A 25 4.48 1.09 3.21
N PHE A 26 4.58 2.27 2.61
CA PHE A 26 5.36 2.50 1.40
C PHE A 26 6.55 3.42 1.69
N GLN A 27 7.60 3.26 0.88
CA GLN A 27 8.76 4.14 0.90
C GLN A 27 8.56 5.27 -0.13
N PRO A 28 8.35 6.53 0.29
CA PRO A 28 8.41 7.66 -0.63
C PRO A 28 9.85 7.89 -1.11
N ASN A 29 10.01 8.56 -2.26
CA ASN A 29 11.33 8.93 -2.81
C ASN A 29 12.13 9.84 -1.85
N TYR A 30 11.46 10.47 -0.89
CA TYR A 30 12.07 11.34 0.11
C TYR A 30 11.49 11.03 1.48
N GLY A 31 12.37 10.80 2.46
CA GLY A 31 12.01 10.65 3.88
C GLY A 31 11.71 9.20 4.33
N PRO A 32 11.17 9.04 5.55
CA PRO A 32 10.88 7.73 6.13
C PRO A 32 9.65 7.06 5.50
N ARG A 33 9.49 5.75 5.76
CA ARG A 33 8.30 4.98 5.33
C ARG A 33 7.02 5.61 5.87
N ARG A 34 6.00 5.71 5.03
CA ARG A 34 4.68 6.23 5.40
C ARG A 34 3.63 5.16 5.24
N GLN A 35 2.63 5.17 6.11
CA GLN A 35 1.46 4.29 5.96
C GLN A 35 0.67 4.68 4.71
N CYS A 36 0.18 3.67 4.00
CA CYS A 36 -0.71 3.91 2.88
C CYS A 36 -2.13 4.16 3.39
N TYR A 37 -2.79 5.17 2.83
CA TYR A 37 -4.21 5.46 3.07
C TYR A 37 -4.91 5.44 1.72
N SER A 38 -5.61 4.35 1.42
CA SER A 38 -6.47 4.25 0.24
C SER A 38 -7.87 4.75 0.56
N PRO A 39 -8.56 5.42 -0.38
CA PRO A 39 -9.95 5.85 -0.22
C PRO A 39 -10.97 4.68 -0.22
N TYR A 40 -10.54 3.46 -0.54
CA TYR A 40 -11.38 2.26 -0.56
C TYR A 40 -11.25 1.44 0.74
N ILE A 41 -11.32 2.14 1.89
CA ILE A 41 -11.35 1.54 3.23
C ILE A 41 -12.79 1.32 3.69
#